data_AF-A0A382S3S9-F1
#
_entry.id   AF-A0A382S3S9-F1
#
_cell.length_a   1.000
_cell.length_b   1.000
_cell.length_c   1.000
_cell.angle_alpha   90.00
_cell.angle_beta   90.00
_cell.angle_gamma   90.00
#
_symmetry.space_group_name_H-M   'P 1'
#
loop_
_entity.id
_entity.type
_entity.pdbx_description
1 polymer ?
#
loop_
_entity_poly.entity_id
_entity_poly.type
_entity_poly.pdbx_seq_one_letter_code
_entity_poly.pdbx_strand_id
1 'polypeptide(L)'
;MLSSENNDLLTLIEPGSIMGNLLRHFWMPALLEEELIEPDGAPVRLRLMGEDLVAFKDTEGRIGILDAYCAHRRANLYFGRNEECGLRCVYHGWKYDVTGQCVDMPSEPDDSRLANKIQIKSYPTVLRGGVIWVYMGPKEFTPEPPNFEWSTLPASQRYATKRLQQCNWAQAVEGGIDSSHISFLHSRSDKQPTTEVKVPRNKLHSQDRHPVFFIQETDFGLSIGARRNADNKNYYWR
;
A
#
# COMPACT_ATOMS: atom_id res chain seq x y z
N MET A 1 24.34 -15.09 7.22
CA MET A 1 23.20 -14.44 7.90
C MET A 1 23.58 -12.99 8.15
N LEU A 2 22.63 -12.06 7.99
CA LEU A 2 22.84 -10.65 8.30
C LEU A 2 23.12 -10.46 9.80
N SER A 3 23.87 -9.42 10.16
CA SER A 3 23.96 -8.99 11.57
C SER A 3 22.61 -8.47 12.05
N SER A 4 22.40 -8.41 13.38
CA SER A 4 21.18 -7.81 13.95
C SER A 4 21.00 -6.36 13.47
N GLU A 5 22.08 -5.59 13.43
CA GLU A 5 22.08 -4.21 12.95
C GLU A 5 21.62 -4.11 11.48
N ASN A 6 22.15 -4.95 10.60
CA ASN A 6 21.74 -4.96 9.19
C ASN A 6 20.30 -5.45 9.01
N ASN A 7 19.85 -6.37 9.86
CA ASN A 7 18.46 -6.80 9.86
C ASN A 7 17.53 -5.65 10.26
N ASP A 8 17.84 -4.93 11.34
CA ASP A 8 17.02 -3.82 11.82
C ASP A 8 17.01 -2.67 10.80
N LEU A 9 18.17 -2.37 10.20
CA LEU A 9 18.31 -1.40 9.12
C LEU A 9 17.36 -1.71 7.96
N LEU A 10 17.21 -2.98 7.57
CA LEU A 10 16.36 -3.42 6.46
C LEU A 10 14.89 -3.55 6.84
N THR A 11 14.58 -4.01 8.05
CA THR A 11 13.25 -4.54 8.37
C THR A 11 12.37 -3.58 9.17
N LEU A 12 12.94 -2.62 9.89
CA LEU A 12 12.18 -1.61 10.63
C LEU A 12 11.67 -0.52 9.68
N ILE A 13 10.38 -0.20 9.79
CA ILE A 13 9.68 0.71 8.87
C ILE A 13 8.89 1.80 9.59
N GLU A 14 8.94 1.82 10.92
CA GLU A 14 8.30 2.83 11.75
C GLU A 14 8.85 4.23 11.45
N PRO A 15 8.08 5.30 11.75
CA PRO A 15 8.60 6.67 11.66
C PRO A 15 9.94 6.82 12.39
N GLY A 16 10.95 7.39 11.71
CA GLY A 16 12.29 7.60 12.26
C GLY A 16 13.30 6.49 11.97
N SER A 17 12.87 5.32 11.50
CA SER A 17 13.78 4.27 10.99
C SER A 17 14.36 4.66 9.63
N ILE A 18 15.58 4.20 9.31
CA ILE A 18 16.25 4.54 8.04
C ILE A 18 15.47 3.97 6.85
N MET A 19 15.11 2.68 6.87
CA MET A 19 14.31 2.08 5.80
C MET A 19 12.89 2.65 5.76
N GLY A 20 12.26 2.89 6.91
CA GLY A 20 10.97 3.57 6.95
C GLY A 20 11.00 4.94 6.25
N ASN A 21 12.02 5.75 6.53
CA ASN A 21 12.22 7.03 5.87
C ASN A 21 12.45 6.87 4.36
N LEU A 22 13.27 5.90 3.94
CA LEU A 22 13.51 5.62 2.52
C LEU A 22 12.20 5.25 1.79
N LEU A 23 11.47 4.24 2.29
CA LEU A 23 10.25 3.74 1.66
C LEU A 23 9.15 4.80 1.53
N ARG A 24 9.09 5.75 2.47
CA ARG A 24 8.12 6.87 2.44
C ARG A 24 8.33 7.84 1.29
N HIS A 25 9.51 7.87 0.67
CA HIS A 25 9.76 8.67 -0.53
C HIS A 25 9.07 8.08 -1.79
N PHE A 26 8.42 6.93 -1.68
CA PHE A 26 7.66 6.32 -2.77
C PHE A 26 6.16 6.37 -2.49
N TRP A 27 5.37 6.41 -3.56
CA TRP A 27 3.93 6.18 -3.49
C TRP A 27 3.65 4.75 -3.05
N MET A 28 2.85 4.58 -2.01
CA MET A 28 2.51 3.26 -1.47
C MET A 28 1.04 2.90 -1.71
N PRO A 29 0.75 1.65 -2.08
CA PRO A 29 -0.63 1.20 -2.20
C PRO A 29 -1.25 1.12 -0.80
N ALA A 30 -2.31 1.88 -0.56
CA ALA A 30 -2.96 1.98 0.75
C ALA A 30 -4.23 1.13 0.83
N LEU A 31 -5.12 1.29 -0.16
CA LEU A 31 -6.44 0.67 -0.21
C LEU A 31 -6.80 0.31 -1.66
N LEU A 32 -7.73 -0.63 -1.83
CA LEU A 32 -8.44 -0.81 -3.08
C LEU A 32 -9.51 0.29 -3.21
N GLU A 33 -9.80 0.70 -4.43
CA GLU A 33 -10.88 1.67 -4.72
C GLU A 33 -12.23 1.20 -4.16
N GLU A 34 -12.50 -0.11 -4.23
CA GLU A 34 -13.73 -0.75 -3.73
C GLU A 34 -13.86 -0.75 -2.20
N GLU A 35 -12.81 -0.39 -1.45
CA GLU A 35 -12.92 -0.21 0.00
C GLU A 35 -13.60 1.13 0.35
N LEU A 36 -13.63 2.11 -0.57
CA LEU A 36 -14.23 3.44 -0.39
C LEU A 36 -15.24 3.76 -1.51
N ILE A 37 -16.36 3.04 -1.49
CA ILE A 37 -17.36 3.08 -2.58
C ILE A 37 -18.13 4.41 -2.57
N GLU A 38 -18.87 4.67 -1.50
CA GLU A 38 -19.87 5.74 -1.44
C GLU A 38 -19.29 7.04 -0.83
N PRO A 39 -19.50 8.20 -1.47
CA PRO A 39 -19.35 9.51 -0.82
C PRO A 39 -20.15 9.57 0.48
N ASP A 40 -19.59 10.21 1.51
CA ASP A 40 -20.16 10.25 2.87
C ASP A 40 -20.41 8.85 3.48
N GLY A 41 -19.78 7.82 2.91
CA GLY A 41 -19.84 6.45 3.39
C GLY A 41 -18.98 6.21 4.63
N ALA A 42 -19.02 4.97 5.12
CA ALA A 42 -18.25 4.56 6.29
C ALA A 42 -16.74 4.74 6.04
N PRO A 43 -16.00 5.31 7.00
CA PRO A 43 -14.55 5.40 6.92
C PRO A 43 -13.91 4.01 7.04
N VAL A 44 -12.69 3.87 6.52
CA VAL A 44 -11.91 2.63 6.54
C VAL A 44 -10.68 2.81 7.43
N ARG A 45 -10.39 1.81 8.28
CA ARG A 45 -9.14 1.75 9.03
C ARG A 45 -8.04 1.16 8.16
N LEU A 46 -6.85 1.73 8.27
CA LEU A 46 -5.64 1.12 7.72
C LEU A 46 -4.46 1.39 8.63
N ARG A 47 -3.50 0.46 8.64
CA ARG A 47 -2.20 0.64 9.28
C ARG A 47 -1.12 0.50 8.21
N LEU A 48 -0.31 1.53 8.04
CA LEU A 48 0.70 1.59 6.98
C LEU A 48 1.98 2.22 7.53
N MET A 49 3.13 1.59 7.30
CA MET A 49 4.44 2.04 7.80
C MET A 49 4.48 2.34 9.30
N GLY A 50 3.77 1.53 10.10
CA GLY A 50 3.69 1.69 11.55
C GLY A 50 2.75 2.78 12.05
N GLU A 51 1.99 3.45 11.17
CA GLU A 51 1.02 4.49 11.54
C GLU A 51 -0.41 3.99 11.40
N ASP A 52 -1.25 4.30 12.39
CA ASP A 52 -2.69 4.08 12.32
C ASP A 52 -3.35 5.26 11.61
N LEU A 53 -4.09 4.97 10.54
CA LEU A 53 -4.71 5.96 9.68
C LEU A 53 -6.20 5.67 9.53
N VAL A 54 -6.92 6.69 9.08
CA VAL A 54 -8.32 6.58 8.64
C VAL A 54 -8.45 7.13 7.24
N ALA A 55 -9.15 6.40 6.37
CA ALA A 55 -9.48 6.83 5.03
C ALA A 55 -10.98 7.07 4.90
N PHE A 56 -11.37 8.08 4.13
CA PHE A 56 -12.77 8.35 3.81
C PHE A 56 -12.88 8.99 2.43
N LYS A 57 -14.08 8.89 1.85
CA LYS A 57 -14.45 9.55 0.60
C LYS A 57 -15.50 10.59 0.90
N ASP A 58 -15.16 11.84 0.74
CA ASP A 58 -16.02 12.95 1.14
C ASP A 58 -17.21 13.14 0.19
N THR A 59 -18.10 14.08 0.51
CA THR A 59 -19.29 14.41 -0.28
C THR A 59 -19.00 14.69 -1.76
N GLU A 60 -17.83 15.27 -2.08
CA GLU A 60 -17.40 15.59 -3.45
C GLU A 60 -16.69 14.41 -4.14
N GLY A 61 -16.55 13.27 -3.46
CA GLY A 61 -15.85 12.10 -3.96
C GLY A 61 -14.32 12.17 -3.83
N ARG A 62 -13.79 13.18 -3.13
CA ARG A 62 -12.36 13.31 -2.84
C ARG A 62 -11.99 12.32 -1.74
N ILE A 63 -10.81 11.75 -1.84
CA ILE A 63 -10.32 10.77 -0.86
C ILE A 63 -9.38 11.49 0.12
N GLY A 64 -9.63 11.32 1.41
CA GLY A 64 -8.74 11.75 2.48
C GLY A 64 -8.14 10.54 3.20
N ILE A 65 -6.83 10.56 3.46
CA ILE A 65 -6.17 9.63 4.38
C ILE A 65 -5.50 10.46 5.48
N LEU A 66 -6.02 10.34 6.70
CA LEU A 66 -5.66 11.15 7.86
C LEU A 66 -5.06 10.29 8.98
N ASP A 67 -4.41 10.93 9.97
CA ASP A 67 -4.15 10.32 11.28
C ASP A 67 -5.47 9.75 11.85
N ALA A 68 -5.42 8.53 12.38
CA ALA A 68 -6.61 7.89 12.95
C ALA A 68 -7.15 8.63 14.19
N TYR A 69 -6.41 9.55 14.80
CA TYR A 69 -6.75 10.12 16.11
C TYR A 69 -6.96 11.64 16.05
N CYS A 70 -8.12 12.09 16.54
CA CYS A 70 -8.49 13.51 16.62
C CYS A 70 -7.49 14.33 17.46
N ALA A 71 -7.13 15.54 17.00
CA ALA A 71 -6.21 16.45 17.69
C ALA A 71 -6.68 16.86 19.09
N HIS A 72 -8.00 16.84 19.36
CA HIS A 72 -8.54 17.27 20.64
C HIS A 72 -8.15 16.33 21.80
N ARG A 73 -8.63 15.08 21.77
CA ARG A 73 -8.43 14.08 22.86
C ARG A 73 -8.09 12.69 22.33
N ARG A 74 -7.53 12.61 21.11
CA ARG A 74 -7.09 11.36 20.47
C ARG A 74 -8.21 10.31 20.34
N ALA A 75 -9.48 10.73 20.26
CA ALA A 75 -10.55 9.81 19.89
C ALA A 75 -10.33 9.27 18.47
N ASN A 76 -10.55 7.98 18.28
CA ASN A 76 -10.31 7.33 16.99
C ASN A 76 -11.40 7.74 15.97
N LEU A 77 -10.98 8.42 14.90
CA LEU A 77 -11.82 9.01 13.86
C LEU A 77 -12.50 7.98 12.95
N TYR A 78 -12.11 6.70 12.99
CA TYR A 78 -12.88 5.65 12.34
C TYR A 78 -14.32 5.58 12.87
N PHE A 79 -14.53 5.88 14.15
CA PHE A 79 -15.88 5.93 14.70
C PHE A 79 -16.59 7.26 14.39
N GLY A 80 -15.95 8.15 13.62
CA GLY A 80 -16.51 9.41 13.17
C GLY A 80 -17.63 9.25 12.15
N ARG A 81 -18.32 10.37 11.88
CA ARG A 81 -19.29 10.46 10.79
C ARG A 81 -18.64 11.20 9.63
N ASN A 82 -18.72 10.61 8.45
CA ASN A 82 -18.29 11.25 7.21
C ASN A 82 -19.50 12.04 6.67
N GLU A 83 -19.41 13.36 6.69
CA GLU A 83 -20.51 14.25 6.36
C GLU A 83 -19.99 15.61 5.89
N GLU A 84 -20.65 16.20 4.89
CA GLU A 84 -20.44 17.60 4.49
C GLU A 84 -18.95 17.94 4.27
N CYS A 85 -18.32 17.20 3.36
CA CYS A 85 -16.92 17.33 3.00
C CYS A 85 -15.92 17.13 4.15
N GLY A 86 -16.28 16.39 5.22
CA GLY A 86 -15.34 16.12 6.30
C GLY A 86 -15.71 14.99 7.24
N LEU A 87 -14.70 14.52 7.98
CA LEU A 87 -14.84 13.48 8.97
C LEU A 87 -15.02 14.10 10.37
N ARG A 88 -16.24 14.00 10.89
CA ARG A 88 -16.62 14.53 12.21
C ARG A 88 -16.33 13.53 13.31
N CYS A 89 -15.51 13.95 14.27
CA CYS A 89 -15.23 13.18 15.47
C CYS A 89 -16.49 13.04 16.35
N VAL A 90 -16.85 11.81 16.71
CA VAL A 90 -18.01 11.53 17.58
C VAL A 90 -17.86 12.01 19.01
N TYR A 91 -16.64 12.36 19.46
CA TYR A 91 -16.44 12.74 20.85
C TYR A 91 -16.95 14.17 21.13
N HIS A 92 -16.42 15.16 20.41
CA HIS A 92 -16.76 16.58 20.63
C HIS A 92 -17.07 17.32 19.32
N GLY A 93 -17.34 16.59 18.24
CA GLY A 93 -17.81 17.16 16.99
C GLY A 93 -16.77 17.89 16.13
N TRP A 94 -15.48 17.88 16.47
CA TRP A 94 -14.44 18.46 15.60
C TRP A 94 -14.44 17.75 14.25
N LYS A 95 -14.56 18.53 13.16
CA LYS A 95 -14.62 18.01 11.77
C LYS A 95 -13.34 18.35 11.03
N TYR A 96 -12.82 17.40 10.27
CA TYR A 96 -11.61 17.56 9.45
C TYR A 96 -11.91 17.28 7.99
N ASP A 97 -11.44 18.12 7.08
CA ASP A 97 -11.53 17.86 5.64
C ASP A 97 -10.48 16.83 5.17
N VAL A 98 -10.46 16.53 3.86
CA VAL A 98 -9.52 15.57 3.25
C VAL A 98 -8.04 15.96 3.40
N THR A 99 -7.76 17.23 3.70
CA THR A 99 -6.41 17.76 3.95
C THR A 99 -6.02 17.70 5.43
N GLY A 100 -6.93 17.20 6.28
CA GLY A 100 -6.76 17.14 7.73
C GLY A 100 -6.95 18.49 8.42
N GLN A 101 -7.34 19.54 7.69
CA GLN A 101 -7.63 20.85 8.28
C GLN A 101 -8.92 20.74 9.09
N CYS A 102 -8.90 21.26 10.33
CA CYS A 102 -10.13 21.36 11.10
C CYS A 102 -11.02 22.46 10.50
N VAL A 103 -12.22 22.08 10.06
CA VAL A 103 -13.16 22.96 9.35
C VAL A 103 -14.39 23.30 10.19
N ASP A 104 -14.61 22.60 11.31
CA ASP A 104 -15.74 22.88 12.20
C ASP A 104 -15.43 22.42 13.64
N MET A 105 -15.84 23.24 14.61
CA MET A 105 -15.67 23.05 16.05
C MET A 105 -16.95 23.50 16.78
N PRO A 106 -17.98 22.65 16.86
CA PRO A 106 -19.31 23.08 17.31
C PRO A 106 -19.40 23.46 18.80
N SER A 107 -18.35 23.22 19.58
CA SER A 107 -18.27 23.64 20.99
C SER A 107 -17.59 25.00 21.17
N GLU A 108 -17.03 25.57 20.11
CA GLU A 108 -16.44 26.91 20.13
C GLU A 108 -17.49 27.96 19.71
N PRO A 109 -17.38 29.21 20.19
CA PRO A 109 -18.18 30.32 19.67
C PRO A 109 -18.02 30.51 18.16
N ASP A 110 -19.07 30.98 17.47
CA ASP A 110 -19.08 31.17 16.00
C ASP A 110 -17.99 32.13 15.48
N ASP A 111 -17.55 33.07 16.32
CA ASP A 111 -16.49 34.03 16.01
C ASP A 111 -15.08 33.49 16.31
N SER A 112 -14.97 32.30 16.93
CA SER A 112 -13.69 31.63 17.17
C SER A 112 -12.95 31.37 15.86
N ARG A 113 -11.63 31.46 15.94
CA ARG A 113 -10.71 31.16 14.84
C ARG A 113 -9.77 30.00 15.19
N LEU A 114 -10.09 29.24 16.24
CA LEU A 114 -9.27 28.15 16.72
C LEU A 114 -9.13 27.04 15.66
N ALA A 115 -10.20 26.73 14.93
CA ALA A 115 -10.20 25.74 13.85
C ALA A 115 -9.06 25.96 12.84
N ASN A 116 -8.82 27.20 12.44
CA ASN A 116 -7.77 27.58 11.47
C ASN A 116 -6.35 27.28 11.94
N LYS A 117 -6.14 27.01 13.23
CA LYS A 117 -4.83 26.66 13.82
C LYS A 117 -4.67 25.16 14.04
N ILE A 118 -5.72 24.38 13.79
CA ILE A 118 -5.75 22.94 14.05
C ILE A 118 -5.76 22.19 12.73
N GLN A 119 -4.73 21.39 12.53
CA GLN A 119 -4.62 20.45 11.44
C GLN A 119 -4.10 19.12 11.98
N ILE A 120 -4.71 18.02 11.59
CA ILE A 120 -4.16 16.68 11.80
C ILE A 120 -3.33 16.25 10.60
N LYS A 121 -2.45 15.28 10.83
CA LYS A 121 -1.65 14.72 9.74
C LYS A 121 -2.58 14.17 8.65
N SER A 122 -2.26 14.50 7.42
CA SER A 122 -2.90 13.99 6.21
C SER A 122 -1.82 13.67 5.19
N TYR A 123 -2.12 12.76 4.28
CA TYR A 123 -1.20 12.38 3.22
C TYR A 123 -1.82 12.65 1.86
N PRO A 124 -1.03 13.15 0.88
CA PRO A 124 -1.45 13.20 -0.51
C PRO A 124 -1.90 11.83 -0.98
N THR A 125 -3.03 11.79 -1.67
CA THR A 125 -3.62 10.55 -2.20
C THR A 125 -3.92 10.64 -3.68
N VAL A 126 -3.75 9.55 -4.41
CA VAL A 126 -4.14 9.46 -5.81
C VAL A 126 -4.79 8.12 -6.12
N LEU A 127 -5.88 8.15 -6.88
CA LEU A 127 -6.55 6.94 -7.38
C LEU A 127 -6.06 6.61 -8.79
N ARG A 128 -5.42 5.45 -8.94
CA ARG A 128 -4.91 4.92 -10.23
C ARG A 128 -4.99 3.40 -10.23
N GLY A 129 -5.42 2.81 -11.35
CA GLY A 129 -5.45 1.35 -11.49
C GLY A 129 -6.43 0.60 -10.57
N GLY A 130 -7.41 1.27 -9.95
CA GLY A 130 -8.26 0.66 -8.92
C GLY A 130 -7.59 0.56 -7.54
N VAL A 131 -6.46 1.27 -7.37
CA VAL A 131 -5.70 1.35 -6.13
C VAL A 131 -5.63 2.81 -5.68
N ILE A 132 -5.88 3.03 -4.39
CA ILE A 132 -5.66 4.30 -3.72
C ILE A 132 -4.22 4.28 -3.22
N TRP A 133 -3.42 5.18 -3.77
CA TRP A 133 -2.01 5.36 -3.42
C TRP A 133 -1.88 6.52 -2.44
N VAL A 134 -0.91 6.40 -1.53
CA VAL A 134 -0.59 7.42 -0.55
C VAL A 134 0.90 7.74 -0.60
N TYR A 135 1.24 9.03 -0.56
CA TYR A 135 2.62 9.49 -0.44
C TYR A 135 2.88 9.94 0.99
N MET A 136 3.84 9.30 1.67
CA MET A 136 4.09 9.51 3.09
C MET A 136 5.42 10.21 3.39
N GLY A 137 6.10 10.68 2.35
CA GLY A 137 7.39 11.35 2.41
C GLY A 137 7.28 12.87 2.51
N PRO A 138 8.42 13.58 2.46
CA PRO A 138 8.45 15.04 2.51
C PRO A 138 7.75 15.65 1.28
N LYS A 139 6.91 16.68 1.50
CA LYS A 139 6.06 17.27 0.45
C LYS A 139 6.88 17.86 -0.70
N GLU A 140 8.03 18.43 -0.39
CA GLU A 140 9.00 19.00 -1.31
C GLU A 140 9.59 17.99 -2.32
N PHE A 141 9.51 16.69 -2.01
CA PHE A 141 10.03 15.61 -2.83
C PHE A 141 8.94 14.69 -3.38
N THR A 142 7.67 15.13 -3.37
CA THR A 142 6.56 14.32 -3.88
C THR A 142 6.83 13.93 -5.34
N PRO A 143 7.03 12.64 -5.66
CA PRO A 143 7.27 12.21 -7.02
C PRO A 143 5.97 12.21 -7.83
N GLU A 144 6.09 12.11 -9.15
CA GLU A 144 4.94 11.92 -10.03
C GLU A 144 4.10 10.70 -9.59
N PRO A 145 2.76 10.75 -9.77
CA PRO A 145 1.89 9.62 -9.46
C PRO A 145 2.34 8.31 -10.13
N PRO A 146 2.04 7.15 -9.52
CA PRO A 146 2.37 5.85 -10.10
C PRO A 146 1.83 5.71 -11.52
N ASN A 147 2.72 5.40 -12.46
CA ASN A 147 2.42 5.27 -13.88
C ASN A 147 2.86 3.89 -14.42
N PHE A 148 2.46 2.84 -13.71
CA PHE A 148 2.63 1.47 -14.19
C PHE A 148 1.66 1.22 -15.35
N GLU A 149 2.07 0.44 -16.35
CA GLU A 149 1.24 0.16 -17.55
C GLU A 149 -0.17 -0.32 -17.17
N TRP A 150 -0.29 -1.24 -16.21
CA TRP A 150 -1.59 -1.75 -15.76
C TRP A 150 -2.48 -0.69 -15.09
N SER A 151 -1.89 0.38 -14.55
CA SER A 151 -2.62 1.40 -13.79
C SER A 151 -3.39 2.39 -14.69
N THR A 152 -3.05 2.41 -15.99
CA THR A 152 -3.69 3.25 -17.01
C THR A 152 -4.72 2.49 -17.84
N LEU A 153 -4.78 1.15 -17.70
CA LEU A 153 -5.75 0.32 -18.41
C LEU A 153 -7.19 0.54 -17.90
N PRO A 154 -8.22 0.33 -18.77
CA PRO A 154 -9.61 0.33 -18.37
C PRO A 154 -9.92 -0.68 -17.26
N ALA A 155 -10.95 -0.40 -16.45
CA ALA A 155 -11.37 -1.28 -15.35
C ALA A 155 -11.64 -2.73 -15.81
N SER A 156 -12.15 -2.93 -17.02
CA SER A 156 -12.42 -4.26 -17.60
C SER A 156 -11.18 -5.07 -17.95
N GLN A 157 -9.99 -4.47 -17.95
CA GLN A 157 -8.72 -5.09 -18.31
C GLN A 157 -7.74 -5.17 -17.14
N ARG A 158 -8.21 -4.87 -15.93
CA ARG A 158 -7.38 -4.89 -14.72
C ARG A 158 -8.09 -5.63 -13.60
N TYR A 159 -7.31 -6.21 -12.71
CA TYR A 159 -7.80 -6.86 -11.50
C TYR A 159 -6.80 -6.59 -10.37
N ALA A 160 -7.27 -5.95 -9.30
CA ALA A 160 -6.48 -5.64 -8.12
C ALA A 160 -6.99 -6.48 -6.95
N THR A 161 -6.07 -7.03 -6.15
CA THR A 161 -6.43 -7.73 -4.91
C THR A 161 -5.49 -7.33 -3.79
N LYS A 162 -5.99 -7.42 -2.57
CA LYS A 162 -5.26 -7.10 -1.35
C LYS A 162 -5.31 -8.31 -0.42
N ARG A 163 -4.17 -8.65 0.18
CA ARG A 163 -4.04 -9.75 1.13
C ARG A 163 -3.13 -9.35 2.27
N LEU A 164 -3.52 -9.67 3.49
CA LEU A 164 -2.66 -9.53 4.66
C LEU A 164 -1.71 -10.74 4.72
N GLN A 165 -0.42 -10.47 4.74
CA GLN A 165 0.61 -11.46 5.03
C GLN A 165 1.26 -11.12 6.38
N GLN A 166 1.25 -12.08 7.31
CA GLN A 166 1.79 -11.88 8.65
C GLN A 166 3.29 -12.18 8.70
N CYS A 167 4.06 -11.40 7.95
CA CYS A 167 5.52 -11.48 7.90
C CYS A 167 6.11 -10.06 7.75
N ASN A 168 7.43 -9.93 7.93
CA ASN A 168 8.08 -8.67 7.60
C ASN A 168 8.05 -8.43 6.08
N TRP A 169 7.95 -7.18 5.65
CA TRP A 169 7.88 -6.79 4.25
C TRP A 169 9.05 -7.38 3.42
N ALA A 170 10.24 -7.42 4.00
CA ALA A 170 11.44 -7.92 3.34
C ALA A 170 11.30 -9.40 2.97
N GLN A 171 10.69 -10.20 3.85
CA GLN A 171 10.45 -11.63 3.58
C GLN A 171 9.47 -11.84 2.43
N ALA A 172 8.42 -11.02 2.35
CA ALA A 172 7.44 -11.08 1.26
C ALA A 172 8.08 -10.68 -0.08
N VAL A 173 8.92 -9.63 -0.08
CA VAL A 173 9.65 -9.17 -1.27
C VAL A 173 10.68 -10.21 -1.73
N GLU A 174 11.52 -10.71 -0.82
CA GLU A 174 12.49 -11.78 -1.11
C GLU A 174 11.82 -13.02 -1.67
N GLY A 175 10.69 -13.45 -1.08
CA GLY A 175 9.91 -14.57 -1.59
C GLY A 175 9.36 -14.33 -2.99
N GLY A 176 9.00 -13.09 -3.35
CA GLY A 176 8.56 -12.73 -4.69
C GLY A 176 9.67 -12.78 -5.74
N ILE A 177 10.87 -12.34 -5.37
CA ILE A 177 12.07 -12.30 -6.22
C ILE A 177 12.69 -13.70 -6.37
N ASP A 178 12.64 -14.52 -5.32
CA ASP A 178 13.28 -15.83 -5.32
C ASP A 178 12.67 -16.76 -6.38
N SER A 179 13.42 -16.99 -7.46
CA SER A 179 13.00 -17.90 -8.51
C SER A 179 13.07 -19.37 -8.07
N SER A 180 13.84 -19.72 -7.04
CA SER A 180 14.10 -21.10 -6.64
C SER A 180 12.87 -21.76 -5.99
N HIS A 181 12.08 -21.03 -5.19
CA HIS A 181 10.89 -21.60 -4.54
C HIS A 181 9.86 -22.15 -5.53
N ILE A 182 9.81 -21.63 -6.77
CA ILE A 182 8.76 -21.98 -7.74
C ILE A 182 8.71 -23.48 -8.03
N SER A 183 9.87 -24.10 -8.17
CA SER A 183 9.99 -25.52 -8.50
C SER A 183 9.47 -26.44 -7.38
N PHE A 184 9.37 -25.92 -6.16
CA PHE A 184 8.99 -26.68 -4.96
C PHE A 184 7.61 -26.26 -4.46
N LEU A 185 7.43 -24.99 -4.06
CA LEU A 185 6.20 -24.48 -3.46
C LEU A 185 5.00 -24.54 -4.42
N HIS A 186 5.24 -24.24 -5.71
CA HIS A 186 4.18 -24.26 -6.73
C HIS A 186 4.06 -25.62 -7.44
N SER A 187 4.79 -26.64 -6.97
CA SER A 187 4.60 -28.02 -7.42
C SER A 187 3.30 -28.61 -6.82
N ARG A 188 2.59 -29.49 -7.55
CA ARG A 188 1.49 -30.28 -6.94
C ARG A 188 2.05 -31.62 -6.51
N SER A 189 1.68 -32.05 -5.32
CA SER A 189 1.72 -33.46 -4.90
C SER A 189 0.64 -34.29 -5.60
N ASP A 190 -0.56 -33.75 -5.78
CA ASP A 190 -1.71 -34.48 -6.33
C ASP A 190 -1.88 -34.33 -7.84
N LYS A 191 -2.11 -35.47 -8.51
CA LYS A 191 -2.40 -35.56 -9.95
C LYS A 191 -3.84 -35.13 -10.32
N GLN A 192 -4.71 -34.90 -9.34
CA GLN A 192 -6.10 -34.50 -9.60
C GLN A 192 -6.27 -32.96 -9.60
N PRO A 193 -6.97 -32.38 -10.59
CA PRO A 193 -7.31 -30.97 -10.58
C PRO A 193 -8.34 -30.68 -9.47
N THR A 194 -7.98 -29.82 -8.53
CA THR A 194 -8.89 -29.30 -7.48
C THR A 194 -9.80 -28.17 -7.98
N THR A 195 -9.66 -27.76 -9.24
CA THR A 195 -10.44 -26.71 -9.90
C THR A 195 -10.57 -27.02 -11.38
N GLU A 196 -11.74 -26.76 -11.99
CA GLU A 196 -11.98 -26.94 -13.45
C GLU A 196 -11.09 -26.04 -14.32
N VAL A 197 -10.50 -24.99 -13.75
CA VAL A 197 -9.56 -24.11 -14.44
C VAL A 197 -8.21 -24.80 -14.61
N LYS A 198 -7.94 -25.29 -15.82
CA LYS A 198 -6.62 -25.73 -16.27
C LYS A 198 -5.73 -24.52 -16.52
N VAL A 199 -5.11 -23.97 -15.47
CA VAL A 199 -4.00 -23.01 -15.68
C VAL A 199 -2.86 -23.78 -16.36
N PRO A 200 -2.38 -23.37 -17.55
CA PRO A 200 -1.24 -24.01 -18.19
C PRO A 200 -0.04 -23.90 -17.25
N ARG A 201 0.35 -25.02 -16.66
CA ARG A 201 1.58 -25.07 -15.87
C ARG A 201 2.75 -24.94 -16.82
N ASN A 202 3.62 -23.98 -16.56
CA ASN A 202 4.94 -23.96 -17.18
C ASN A 202 5.73 -25.19 -16.68
N LYS A 203 5.67 -26.29 -17.46
CA LYS A 203 6.46 -27.53 -17.25
C LYS A 203 7.94 -27.21 -17.01
N LEU A 204 8.42 -26.11 -17.59
CA LEU A 204 9.74 -25.53 -17.47
C LEU A 204 10.21 -25.39 -16.01
N HIS A 205 9.38 -24.90 -15.09
CA HIS A 205 9.78 -24.70 -13.69
C HIS A 205 9.98 -26.01 -12.92
N SER A 206 9.28 -27.07 -13.32
CA SER A 206 9.37 -28.38 -12.66
C SER A 206 10.52 -29.24 -13.16
N GLN A 207 11.07 -28.92 -14.33
CA GLN A 207 12.14 -29.70 -14.98
C GLN A 207 13.53 -29.24 -14.52
N ASP A 208 13.74 -27.93 -14.43
CA ASP A 208 14.99 -27.35 -13.94
C ASP A 208 14.79 -26.66 -12.57
N ARG A 209 15.32 -27.32 -11.53
CA ARG A 209 15.23 -26.86 -10.14
C ARG A 209 16.36 -25.88 -9.75
N HIS A 210 17.26 -25.56 -10.68
CA HIS A 210 18.47 -24.77 -10.40
C HIS A 210 18.46 -23.47 -11.21
N PRO A 211 17.75 -22.42 -10.75
CA PRO A 211 17.88 -21.10 -11.36
C PRO A 211 19.33 -20.61 -11.31
N VAL A 212 19.77 -19.98 -12.40
CA VAL A 212 20.95 -19.11 -12.36
C VAL A 212 20.45 -17.68 -12.29
N PHE A 213 20.79 -16.98 -11.21
CA PHE A 213 20.44 -15.56 -11.03
C PHE A 213 21.47 -14.66 -11.72
N PHE A 214 20.96 -13.61 -12.34
CA PHE A 214 21.69 -12.53 -12.97
C PHE A 214 21.23 -11.24 -12.29
N ILE A 215 22.17 -10.51 -11.70
CA ILE A 215 21.89 -9.29 -10.97
C ILE A 215 22.65 -8.19 -11.70
N GLN A 216 21.93 -7.14 -12.08
CA GLN A 216 22.48 -5.94 -12.67
C GLN A 216 22.18 -4.77 -11.74
N GLU A 217 23.23 -4.11 -11.26
CA GLU A 217 23.10 -2.83 -10.57
C GLU A 217 22.71 -1.74 -11.56
N THR A 218 21.79 -0.89 -11.13
CA THR A 218 21.34 0.28 -11.88
C THR A 218 21.34 1.50 -10.96
N ASP A 219 21.35 2.70 -11.54
CA ASP A 219 21.29 3.95 -10.76
C ASP A 219 19.99 4.11 -9.95
N PHE A 220 18.99 3.26 -10.23
CA PHE A 220 17.69 3.22 -9.56
C PHE A 220 17.45 1.93 -8.76
N GLY A 221 18.50 1.13 -8.51
CA GLY A 221 18.44 -0.08 -7.68
C GLY A 221 19.00 -1.31 -8.39
N LEU A 222 18.22 -2.38 -8.44
CA LEU A 222 18.65 -3.68 -8.96
C LEU A 222 17.66 -4.20 -9.99
N SER A 223 18.18 -4.74 -11.10
CA SER A 223 17.45 -5.62 -12.01
C SER A 223 17.89 -7.05 -11.75
N ILE A 224 16.92 -7.93 -11.45
CA ILE A 224 17.19 -9.33 -11.11
C ILE A 224 16.46 -10.20 -12.12
N GLY A 225 17.22 -11.01 -12.85
CA GLY A 225 16.69 -12.03 -13.76
C GLY A 225 17.15 -13.42 -13.33
N ALA A 226 16.30 -14.42 -13.52
CA ALA A 226 16.61 -15.82 -13.26
C ALA A 226 16.43 -16.65 -14.53
N ARG A 227 17.49 -17.36 -14.91
CA ARG A 227 17.52 -18.24 -16.09
C ARG A 227 17.38 -19.71 -15.69
N ARG A 228 16.67 -20.47 -16.51
CA ARG A 228 16.61 -21.94 -16.49
C ARG A 228 16.82 -22.54 -17.87
N ASN A 229 17.20 -23.81 -17.91
CA ASN A 229 17.15 -24.62 -19.12
C ASN A 229 15.71 -24.97 -19.44
N ALA A 230 15.21 -24.49 -20.58
CA ALA A 230 13.87 -24.84 -21.05
C ALA A 230 13.89 -26.18 -21.80
N ASP A 231 14.91 -26.37 -22.62
CA ASP A 231 15.28 -27.62 -23.29
C ASP A 231 16.80 -27.59 -23.60
N ASN A 232 17.29 -28.52 -24.43
CA ASN A 232 18.73 -28.61 -24.76
C ASN A 232 19.28 -27.42 -25.54
N LYS A 233 18.43 -26.52 -26.07
CA LYS A 233 18.82 -25.40 -26.94
C LYS A 233 18.26 -24.05 -26.48
N ASN A 234 17.23 -24.05 -25.64
CA ASN A 234 16.50 -22.86 -25.25
C ASN A 234 16.59 -22.59 -23.74
N TYR A 235 16.55 -21.30 -23.39
CA TYR A 235 16.49 -20.83 -22.01
C TYR A 235 15.14 -20.18 -21.71
N TYR A 236 14.69 -20.34 -20.48
CA TYR A 236 13.56 -19.60 -19.93
C TYR A 236 14.09 -18.53 -18.95
N TRP A 237 13.64 -17.30 -19.14
CA TRP A 237 14.00 -16.15 -18.31
C TRP A 237 12.77 -15.64 -17.56
N ARG A 238 12.97 -15.30 -16.29
CA ARG A 238 12.00 -14.62 -15.44
C ARG A 238 12.66 -13.44 -14.77
#